data_AF-A0A8T3LKA3-F1
#
_entry.id   AF-A0A8T3LKA3-F1
#
_cell.length_a   1.000
_cell.length_b   1.000
_cell.length_c   1.000
_cell.angle_alpha   90.00
_cell.angle_beta   90.00
_cell.angle_gamma   90.00
#
_symmetry.space_group_name_H-M   'P 1'
#
loop_
_entity.id
_entity.type
_entity.pdbx_description
1 polymer ?
#
loop_
_entity_poly.entity_id
_entity_poly.type
_entity_poly.pdbx_seq_one_letter_code
_entity_poly.pdbx_strand_id
1 'polypeptide(L)'
;PEQICRLFDSLLQGYPFGTFLFWKIKPENRDSYQFYQFMQHYHERDNYHCENVTQLPEREFIAVLDGQQRITALNIGLRGSFAWKLTGKWWSNDDAFPVRRLHLNLLSKPDLETGSMYDFEFLTDDKASLDASEQYWFRVGR
;
A
#
# COMPACT_ATOMS: atom_id res chain seq x y z
N PRO A 1 5.01 -6.36 0.64
CA PRO A 1 4.90 -5.80 -0.73
C PRO A 1 4.12 -6.71 -1.69
N GLU A 2 4.50 -7.99 -1.81
CA GLU A 2 3.89 -8.95 -2.76
C GLU A 2 2.37 -9.11 -2.59
N GLN A 3 1.86 -9.15 -1.36
CA GLN A 3 0.42 -9.23 -1.11
C GLN A 3 -0.34 -8.01 -1.67
N ILE A 4 0.27 -6.83 -1.65
CA ILE A 4 -0.30 -5.63 -2.26
C ILE A 4 -0.29 -5.79 -3.78
N CYS A 5 0.82 -6.25 -4.38
CA CYS A 5 0.88 -6.53 -5.82
C CYS A 5 -0.22 -7.52 -6.27
N ARG A 6 -0.38 -8.64 -5.57
CA ARG A 6 -1.44 -9.63 -5.84
C ARG A 6 -2.84 -9.09 -5.67
N LEU A 7 -3.05 -8.21 -4.68
CA LEU A 7 -4.34 -7.53 -4.49
C LEU A 7 -4.68 -6.66 -5.72
N PHE A 8 -3.72 -5.90 -6.24
CA PHE A 8 -3.92 -5.04 -7.41
C PHE A 8 -4.12 -5.86 -8.69
N ASP A 9 -3.35 -6.93 -8.88
CA ASP A 9 -3.54 -7.89 -9.96
C ASP A 9 -4.95 -8.49 -9.92
N SER A 10 -5.38 -8.99 -8.76
CA SER A 10 -6.74 -9.54 -8.57
C SER A 10 -7.84 -8.50 -8.84
N LEU A 11 -7.63 -7.25 -8.41
CA LEU A 11 -8.56 -6.15 -8.65
C LEU A 11 -8.71 -5.82 -10.14
N LEU A 12 -7.60 -5.73 -10.88
CA LEU A 12 -7.62 -5.48 -12.33
C LEU A 12 -8.25 -6.66 -13.10
N GLN A 13 -8.11 -7.88 -12.60
CA GLN A 13 -8.79 -9.06 -13.13
C GLN A 13 -10.29 -9.10 -12.83
N GLY A 14 -10.79 -8.23 -11.94
CA GLY A 14 -12.21 -8.14 -11.58
C GLY A 14 -12.65 -9.09 -10.47
N TYR A 15 -11.70 -9.69 -9.73
CA TYR A 15 -12.04 -10.51 -8.56
C TYR A 15 -12.56 -9.64 -7.41
N PRO A 16 -13.57 -10.11 -6.64
CA PRO A 16 -14.06 -9.39 -5.48
C PRO A 16 -13.00 -9.36 -4.38
N PHE A 17 -12.70 -8.18 -3.84
CA PHE A 17 -11.66 -7.98 -2.82
C PHE A 17 -12.17 -8.10 -1.39
N GLY A 18 -13.13 -9.02 -1.17
CA GLY A 18 -13.75 -9.36 0.12
C GLY A 18 -14.76 -8.33 0.65
N THR A 19 -15.34 -8.60 1.82
CA THR A 19 -16.33 -7.74 2.49
C THR A 19 -15.65 -6.72 3.40
N PHE A 20 -16.30 -5.58 3.67
CA PHE A 20 -15.84 -4.60 4.65
C PHE A 20 -16.90 -4.41 5.72
N LEU A 21 -16.47 -4.31 6.98
CA LEU A 21 -17.35 -3.92 8.06
C LEU A 21 -17.05 -2.49 8.46
N PHE A 22 -18.04 -1.62 8.27
CA PHE A 22 -17.97 -0.21 8.59
C PHE A 22 -18.78 0.08 9.86
N TRP A 23 -18.26 0.98 10.68
CA TRP A 23 -18.96 1.48 11.85
C TRP A 23 -19.10 2.98 11.79
N LYS A 24 -20.34 3.44 11.84
CA LYS A 24 -20.68 4.86 11.91
C LYS A 24 -20.54 5.35 13.36
N ILE A 25 -19.56 6.20 13.59
CA ILE A 25 -19.26 6.79 14.90
C ILE A 25 -19.97 8.13 15.00
N LYS A 26 -20.90 8.22 15.96
CA LYS A 26 -21.54 9.50 16.30
C LYS A 26 -20.61 10.36 17.17
N PRO A 27 -20.74 11.70 17.13
CA PRO A 27 -19.88 12.61 17.88
C PRO A 27 -19.81 12.32 19.38
N GLU A 28 -20.86 11.78 19.98
CA GLU A 28 -20.90 11.51 21.43
C GLU A 28 -20.03 10.33 21.85
N ASN A 29 -19.71 9.42 20.91
CA ASN A 29 -18.94 8.21 21.16
C ASN A 29 -17.48 8.32 20.69
N ARG A 30 -17.06 9.50 20.21
CA ARG A 30 -15.74 9.71 19.62
C ARG A 30 -14.58 9.43 20.58
N ASP A 31 -14.74 9.80 21.86
CA ASP A 31 -13.67 9.70 22.87
C ASP A 31 -13.71 8.35 23.60
N SER A 32 -14.71 7.52 23.32
CA SER A 32 -14.86 6.17 23.88
C SER A 32 -13.93 5.13 23.23
N TYR A 33 -13.31 5.47 22.09
CA TYR A 33 -12.52 4.54 21.29
C TYR A 33 -11.21 5.19 20.80
N GLN A 34 -10.22 4.35 20.54
CA GLN A 34 -8.99 4.76 19.87
C GLN A 34 -9.08 4.46 18.37
N PHE A 35 -8.70 5.43 17.56
CA PHE A 35 -8.65 5.29 16.11
C PHE A 35 -7.23 5.44 15.62
N TYR A 36 -6.91 4.74 14.54
CA TYR A 36 -5.60 4.77 13.90
C TYR A 36 -5.78 5.13 12.44
N GLN A 37 -4.86 5.93 11.92
CA GLN A 37 -4.87 6.30 10.51
C GLN A 37 -4.43 5.10 9.67
N PHE A 38 -5.04 4.91 8.50
CA PHE A 38 -4.55 3.93 7.55
C PHE A 38 -3.16 4.34 7.06
N MET A 39 -2.18 3.44 7.21
CA MET A 39 -0.81 3.66 6.77
C MET A 39 -0.79 4.07 5.28
N GLN A 40 -0.08 5.16 4.99
CA GLN A 40 0.15 5.64 3.63
C GLN A 40 1.61 5.41 3.21
N HIS A 41 2.57 5.72 4.07
CA HIS A 41 4.00 5.60 3.78
C HIS A 41 4.65 4.65 4.77
N TYR A 42 4.65 3.35 4.47
CA TYR A 42 5.28 2.36 5.34
C TYR A 42 6.79 2.48 5.26
N HIS A 43 7.45 2.56 6.42
CA HIS A 43 8.89 2.50 6.53
C HIS A 43 9.29 1.54 7.65
N GLU A 44 10.01 0.48 7.31
CA GLU A 44 10.31 -0.63 8.22
C GLU A 44 11.01 -0.19 9.53
N ARG A 45 11.88 0.83 9.48
CA ARG A 45 12.52 1.41 10.67
C ARG A 45 11.72 2.57 11.30
N ASP A 46 11.43 3.60 10.52
CA ASP A 46 10.99 4.89 11.06
C ASP A 46 9.46 5.06 11.10
N ASN A 47 8.70 4.27 10.34
CA ASN A 47 7.23 4.37 10.28
C ASN A 47 6.56 3.00 10.05
N TYR A 48 6.68 2.13 11.04
CA TYR A 48 6.22 0.74 10.98
C TYR A 48 4.87 0.51 11.66
N HIS A 49 4.32 1.52 12.34
CA HIS A 49 3.02 1.47 13.01
C HIS A 49 2.08 2.54 12.46
N CYS A 50 0.78 2.25 12.44
CA CYS A 50 -0.23 3.25 12.16
C CYS A 50 -0.27 4.31 13.27
N GLU A 51 -0.35 5.58 12.89
CA GLU A 51 -0.44 6.69 13.83
C GLU A 51 -1.82 6.74 14.52
N ASN A 52 -1.82 7.07 15.81
CA ASN A 52 -3.05 7.31 16.55
C ASN A 52 -3.68 8.64 16.10
N VAL A 53 -4.98 8.61 15.82
CA VAL A 53 -5.74 9.81 15.45
C VAL A 53 -6.20 10.50 16.73
N THR A 54 -5.47 11.53 17.14
CA THR A 54 -5.79 12.34 18.32
C THR A 54 -6.84 13.42 18.03
N GLN A 55 -6.92 13.88 16.78
CA GLN A 55 -7.87 14.90 16.33
C GLN A 55 -8.96 14.27 15.48
N LEU A 56 -10.00 13.76 16.14
CA LEU A 56 -11.17 13.25 15.43
C LEU A 56 -12.07 14.40 14.94
N PRO A 57 -12.82 14.20 13.84
CA PRO A 57 -13.80 15.17 13.39
C PRO A 57 -14.89 15.41 14.45
N GLU A 58 -15.37 16.65 14.57
CA GLU A 58 -16.55 16.98 15.41
C GLU A 58 -17.89 16.52 14.82
N ARG A 59 -17.85 15.95 13.61
CA ARG A 59 -18.99 15.36 12.92
C ARG A 59 -18.92 13.85 12.96
N GLU A 60 -20.05 13.22 12.64
CA GLU A 60 -20.11 11.80 12.41
C GLU A 60 -19.11 11.34 11.34
N PHE A 61 -18.44 10.21 11.59
CA PHE A 61 -17.45 9.64 10.67
C PHE A 61 -17.57 8.11 10.62
N ILE A 62 -16.97 7.50 9.61
CA ILE A 62 -16.98 6.05 9.43
C ILE A 62 -15.61 5.49 9.81
N ALA A 63 -15.61 4.58 10.77
CA ALA A 63 -14.47 3.74 11.09
C ALA A 63 -14.59 2.38 10.40
N VAL A 64 -13.45 1.72 10.21
CA VAL A 64 -13.39 0.38 9.61
C VAL A 64 -13.11 -0.62 10.72
N LEU A 65 -14.05 -1.53 10.95
CA LEU A 65 -13.92 -2.61 11.92
C LEU A 65 -13.21 -3.83 11.31
N ASP A 66 -13.55 -4.18 10.07
CA ASP A 66 -12.92 -5.28 9.33
C ASP A 66 -12.48 -4.83 7.92
N GLY A 67 -11.37 -5.40 7.44
CA GLY A 67 -10.76 -5.05 6.16
C GLY A 67 -9.72 -3.92 6.24
N GLN A 68 -9.26 -3.59 7.45
CA GLN A 68 -8.25 -2.54 7.68
C GLN A 68 -6.98 -2.77 6.86
N GLN A 69 -6.46 -4.00 6.81
CA GLN A 69 -5.26 -4.33 6.02
C GLN A 69 -5.45 -4.10 4.52
N ARG A 70 -6.65 -4.39 3.99
CA ARG A 70 -6.96 -4.18 2.56
C ARG A 70 -7.03 -2.70 2.21
N ILE A 71 -7.66 -1.88 3.07
CA ILE A 71 -7.67 -0.41 2.88
C ILE A 71 -6.27 0.17 3.00
N THR A 72 -5.48 -0.30 3.96
CA THR A 72 -4.06 0.09 4.08
C THR A 72 -3.26 -0.29 2.83
N ALA A 73 -3.41 -1.51 2.31
CA ALA A 73 -2.76 -1.96 1.09
C ALA A 73 -3.11 -1.07 -0.11
N LEU A 74 -4.41 -0.72 -0.26
CA LEU A 74 -4.89 0.22 -1.27
C LEU A 74 -4.31 1.62 -1.08
N ASN A 75 -4.28 2.13 0.14
CA ASN A 75 -3.76 3.47 0.45
C ASN A 75 -2.27 3.58 0.13
N ILE A 76 -1.49 2.57 0.52
CA ILE A 76 -0.06 2.47 0.19
C ILE A 76 0.13 2.37 -1.33
N GLY A 77 -0.61 1.48 -2.01
CA GLY A 77 -0.43 1.24 -3.44
C GLY A 77 -0.85 2.41 -4.34
N LEU A 78 -1.91 3.15 -3.96
CA LEU A 78 -2.46 4.24 -4.78
C LEU A 78 -1.89 5.63 -4.45
N ARG A 79 -1.48 5.88 -3.21
CA ARG A 79 -1.12 7.23 -2.73
C ARG A 79 0.18 7.27 -1.96
N GLY A 80 0.80 6.11 -1.77
CA GLY A 80 1.78 5.90 -0.74
C GLY A 80 3.11 5.38 -1.23
N SER A 81 3.85 4.80 -0.30
CA SER A 81 5.13 4.17 -0.57
C SER A 81 5.44 3.07 0.43
N PHE A 82 6.37 2.21 0.06
CA PHE A 82 6.85 1.11 0.90
C PHE A 82 8.38 1.13 0.93
N ALA A 83 8.96 1.33 2.11
CA ALA A 83 10.40 1.33 2.33
C ALA A 83 10.77 0.16 3.23
N TRP A 84 11.50 -0.81 2.67
CA TRP A 84 12.10 -1.92 3.40
C TRP A 84 13.62 -1.93 3.20
N LYS A 85 14.29 -2.55 4.15
CA LYS A 85 15.73 -2.61 4.25
C LYS A 85 16.38 -3.36 3.08
N LEU A 86 17.47 -2.81 2.57
CA LEU A 86 18.38 -3.48 1.66
C LEU A 86 19.30 -4.46 2.41
N THR A 87 19.49 -5.64 1.82
CA THR A 87 20.51 -6.60 2.24
C THR A 87 21.90 -5.97 2.07
N GLY A 88 22.79 -6.20 3.05
CA GLY A 88 24.17 -5.71 3.00
C GLY A 88 24.40 -4.26 3.46
N LYS A 89 23.35 -3.45 3.66
CA LYS A 89 23.47 -2.13 4.29
C LYS A 89 23.20 -2.17 5.80
N TRP A 90 23.85 -1.29 6.56
CA TRP A 90 23.65 -1.17 8.00
C TRP A 90 22.27 -0.59 8.34
N TRP A 91 21.67 -1.03 9.45
CA TRP A 91 20.34 -0.55 9.90
C TRP A 91 20.30 0.95 10.21
N SER A 92 21.42 1.50 10.67
CA SER A 92 21.57 2.93 10.96
C SER A 92 21.76 3.80 9.71
N ASN A 93 21.96 3.20 8.53
CA ASN A 93 22.12 3.96 7.29
C ASN A 93 20.75 4.26 6.67
N ASP A 94 20.46 5.53 6.43
CA ASP A 94 19.20 5.97 5.84
C ASP A 94 19.04 5.46 4.40
N ASP A 95 20.14 5.33 3.64
CA ASP A 95 20.13 4.76 2.29
C ASP A 95 19.87 3.24 2.29
N ALA A 96 19.74 2.61 3.47
CA ALA A 96 19.33 1.22 3.58
C ALA A 96 17.84 1.03 3.30
N PHE A 97 17.01 2.07 3.35
CA PHE A 97 15.56 1.97 3.23
C PHE A 97 15.03 2.81 2.06
N PRO A 98 15.36 2.48 0.80
CA PRO A 98 14.93 3.30 -0.32
C PRO A 98 13.41 3.24 -0.46
N VAL A 99 12.83 4.42 -0.68
CA VAL A 99 11.39 4.59 -0.90
C VAL A 99 11.01 3.99 -2.24
N ARG A 100 10.00 3.11 -2.24
CA ARG A 100 9.48 2.48 -3.44
C ARG A 100 8.00 2.72 -3.58
N ARG A 101 7.53 2.83 -4.83
CA ARG A 101 6.13 3.03 -5.17
C ARG A 101 5.67 1.91 -6.09
N LEU A 102 4.37 1.63 -6.07
CA LEU A 102 3.79 0.58 -6.88
C LEU A 102 3.80 0.99 -8.36
N HIS A 103 4.31 0.12 -9.22
CA HIS A 103 4.32 0.28 -10.67
C HIS A 103 3.69 -0.95 -11.32
N LEU A 104 3.11 -0.76 -12.50
CA LEU A 104 2.58 -1.79 -13.38
C LEU A 104 3.49 -1.87 -14.61
N ASN A 105 3.97 -3.06 -14.95
CA ASN A 105 4.67 -3.28 -16.20
C ASN A 105 3.67 -3.41 -17.35
N LEU A 106 3.69 -2.49 -18.31
CA LEU A 106 2.76 -2.52 -19.44
C LEU A 106 3.14 -3.55 -20.51
N LEU A 107 4.38 -4.04 -20.48
CA LEU A 107 4.89 -5.02 -21.44
C LEU A 107 4.93 -6.45 -20.89
N SER A 108 4.52 -6.64 -19.62
CA SER A 108 4.52 -7.96 -19.00
C SER A 108 3.58 -8.93 -19.70
N LYS A 109 3.96 -10.20 -19.72
CA LYS A 109 3.08 -11.29 -20.13
C LYS A 109 2.45 -11.93 -18.89
N PRO A 110 1.22 -12.47 -19.01
CA PRO A 110 0.62 -13.25 -17.93
C PRO A 110 1.48 -14.43 -17.53
N ASP A 111 1.54 -14.69 -16.23
CA ASP A 111 2.09 -15.90 -15.64
C ASP A 111 0.96 -16.88 -15.34
N LEU A 112 0.87 -17.92 -16.18
CA LEU A 112 -0.16 -18.94 -16.08
C LEU A 112 0.06 -19.91 -14.91
N GLU A 113 1.27 -20.04 -14.37
CA GLU A 113 1.54 -20.92 -13.23
C GLU A 113 1.01 -20.31 -11.94
N THR A 114 1.19 -19.00 -11.77
CA THR A 114 0.68 -18.26 -10.60
C THR A 114 -0.74 -17.73 -10.79
N GLY A 115 -1.23 -17.69 -12.03
CA GLY A 115 -2.51 -17.08 -12.39
C GLY A 115 -2.47 -15.55 -12.41
N SER A 116 -1.29 -14.96 -12.38
CA SER A 116 -1.12 -13.51 -12.42
C SER A 116 -1.21 -12.97 -13.84
N MET A 117 -2.10 -12.02 -14.07
CA MET A 117 -2.33 -11.43 -15.38
C MET A 117 -1.55 -10.13 -15.58
N TYR A 118 -1.26 -9.44 -14.47
CA TYR A 118 -0.60 -8.15 -14.46
C TYR A 118 0.62 -8.17 -13.52
N ASP A 119 1.74 -7.64 -14.00
CA ASP A 119 2.97 -7.56 -13.24
C ASP A 119 3.08 -6.23 -12.48
N PHE A 120 2.90 -6.32 -11.16
CA PHE A 120 3.00 -5.20 -10.25
C PHE A 120 4.25 -5.33 -9.37
N GLU A 121 5.05 -4.26 -9.28
CA GLU A 121 6.24 -4.22 -8.43
C GLU A 121 6.39 -2.90 -7.68
N PHE A 122 6.95 -2.95 -6.48
CA PHE A 122 7.40 -1.75 -5.76
C PHE A 122 8.82 -1.38 -6.20
N LEU A 123 8.95 -0.31 -6.98
CA LEU A 123 10.21 0.16 -7.54
C LEU A 123 10.60 1.53 -6.99
N THR A 124 11.90 1.79 -6.91
CA THR A 124 12.43 3.15 -6.72
C THR A 124 12.25 3.93 -8.02
N ASP A 125 12.18 5.25 -7.93
CA ASP A 125 12.01 6.10 -9.13
C ASP A 125 13.14 5.85 -10.14
N ASP A 126 14.39 5.69 -9.66
CA ASP A 126 15.53 5.35 -10.52
C ASP A 126 15.33 4.04 -11.27
N LYS A 127 14.88 2.98 -10.58
CA LYS A 127 14.65 1.67 -11.20
C LYS A 127 13.51 1.69 -12.21
N ALA A 128 12.43 2.41 -11.90
CA ALA A 128 11.29 2.54 -12.80
C ALA A 128 11.64 3.34 -14.08
N SER A 129 12.63 4.24 -13.99
CA SER A 129 13.09 5.06 -15.12
C SER A 129 14.12 4.39 -16.03
N LEU A 130 14.59 3.18 -15.68
CA LEU A 130 15.53 2.45 -16.52
C LEU A 130 14.81 1.91 -17.76
N ASP A 131 15.18 2.44 -18.93
CA ASP A 131 14.72 1.94 -20.22
C ASP A 131 15.33 0.55 -20.48
N ALA A 132 14.60 -0.50 -20.10
CA ALA A 132 14.86 -1.86 -20.57
C ALA A 132 13.95 -2.12 -21.77
N SER A 133 14.51 -2.68 -22.86
CA SER A 133 13.78 -2.94 -24.11
C SER A 133 12.54 -3.84 -23.96
N GLU A 134 12.40 -4.51 -22.82
CA GLU A 134 11.32 -5.45 -22.52
C GLU A 134 10.47 -5.08 -21.30
N GLN A 135 10.71 -3.91 -20.67
CA GLN A 135 9.94 -3.48 -19.51
C GLN A 135 9.53 -2.02 -19.65
N TYR A 136 8.26 -1.72 -19.35
CA TYR A 136 7.76 -0.36 -19.29
C TYR A 136 6.95 -0.16 -18.02
N TRP A 137 7.54 0.51 -17.04
CA TRP A 137 6.98 0.66 -15.71
C TRP A 137 6.12 1.92 -15.61
N PHE A 138 4.81 1.74 -15.50
CA PHE A 138 3.85 2.80 -15.26
C PHE A 138 3.56 2.92 -13.77
N ARG A 139 3.81 4.09 -13.17
CA ARG A 139 3.51 4.31 -11.76
C ARG A 139 2.00 4.24 -11.50
N VAL A 140 1.61 3.44 -10.52
CA VAL A 140 0.22 3.30 -10.08
C VAL A 140 -0.14 4.48 -9.17
N GLY A 141 -1.34 5.01 -9.35
CA GLY A 141 -1.82 6.17 -8.58
C GLY A 141 -1.28 7.50 -9.10
N ARG A 142 -1.49 8.57 -8.34
CA ARG A 142 -1.14 9.95 -8.72
C ARG A 142 -0.06 10.52 -7.80
#